data_AF-A0A497MGU2-F1
#
_entry.id   AF-A0A497MGU2-F1
#
_cell.length_a   1.000
_cell.length_b   1.000
_cell.length_c   1.000
_cell.angle_alpha   90.00
_cell.angle_beta   90.00
_cell.angle_gamma   90.00
#
_symmetry.space_group_name_H-M   'P 1'
#
loop_
_entity.id
_entity.type
_entity.pdbx_description
1 polymer ?
#
loop_
_entity_poly.entity_id
_entity_poly.type
_entity_poly.pdbx_seq_one_letter_code
_entity_poly.pdbx_strand_id
1 'polypeptide(L)'
;MKVIKETKSICPVCKTKIPATVYEESGKVYMTKTCPEHGEFNEIYWDSYSEYERFAKYKNYFSTQESGCPYDCGLCPNHRSTTMIGIIDVTNRCNLRCP
;
A
#
# COMPACT_ATOMS: atom_id res chain seq x y z
N MET A 1 4.15 -13.41 -17.83
CA MET A 1 4.04 -12.02 -17.34
C MET A 1 2.71 -11.41 -17.78
N LYS A 2 1.81 -11.14 -16.83
CA LYS A 2 0.54 -10.44 -17.06
C LYS A 2 0.52 -9.15 -16.25
N VAL A 3 0.53 -7.99 -16.90
CA VAL A 3 0.41 -6.69 -16.21
C VAL A 3 -0.96 -6.59 -15.56
N ILE A 4 -0.99 -6.29 -14.25
CA ILE A 4 -2.22 -6.15 -13.47
C ILE A 4 -2.65 -4.68 -13.40
N LYS A 5 -1.72 -3.79 -13.05
CA LYS A 5 -1.99 -2.34 -12.94
C LYS A 5 -0.70 -1.51 -12.92
N GLU A 6 -0.83 -0.27 -13.36
CA GLU A 6 0.15 0.78 -13.10
C GLU A 6 -0.17 1.48 -11.78
N THR A 7 0.87 1.84 -11.03
CA THR A 7 0.76 2.54 -9.76
C THR A 7 1.97 3.43 -9.50
N LYS A 8 2.06 4.01 -8.30
CA LYS A 8 3.22 4.75 -7.84
C LYS A 8 3.72 4.11 -6.55
N SER A 9 5.03 4.02 -6.40
CA SER A 9 5.70 3.47 -5.22
C SER A 9 6.77 4.45 -4.74
N ILE A 10 7.55 4.04 -3.75
CA ILE A 10 8.64 4.83 -3.16
C ILE A 10 9.97 4.14 -3.51
N CYS A 11 10.96 4.95 -3.92
CA CYS A 11 12.34 4.48 -4.07
C CYS A 11 12.89 4.04 -2.70
N PRO A 12 13.45 2.82 -2.56
CA PRO A 12 13.95 2.33 -1.27
C PRO A 12 15.20 3.09 -0.78
N VAL A 13 15.87 3.85 -1.66
CA VAL A 13 17.08 4.61 -1.32
C VAL A 13 16.75 6.07 -1.01
N CYS A 14 16.33 6.85 -2.02
CA CYS A 14 16.08 8.29 -1.83
C CYS A 14 14.66 8.65 -1.37
N LYS A 15 13.77 7.66 -1.22
CA LYS A 15 12.39 7.83 -0.70
C LYS A 15 11.49 8.73 -1.57
N THR A 16 11.90 9.01 -2.81
CA THR A 16 11.08 9.76 -3.77
C THR A 16 9.98 8.88 -4.36
N LYS A 17 8.88 9.52 -4.75
CA LYS A 17 7.74 8.86 -5.39
C LYS A 17 8.07 8.56 -6.86
N ILE A 18 7.98 7.29 -7.26
CA ILE A 18 8.34 6.80 -8.59
C ILE A 18 7.22 5.95 -9.22
N PRO A 19 7.12 5.87 -10.56
CA PRO A 19 6.19 4.95 -11.22
C PRO A 19 6.55 3.49 -10.90
N ALA A 20 5.53 2.64 -10.82
CA ALA A 20 5.68 1.22 -10.57
C ALA A 20 4.61 0.42 -11.31
N THR A 21 4.97 -0.76 -11.79
CA THR A 21 4.08 -1.68 -12.48
C THR A 21 3.91 -2.94 -11.66
N VAL A 22 2.66 -3.30 -11.36
CA VAL A 22 2.32 -4.54 -10.66
C VAL A 22 1.91 -5.58 -11.69
N TYR A 23 2.52 -6.77 -11.66
CA TYR A 23 2.29 -7.82 -12.63
C TYR A 23 2.28 -9.21 -11.99
N GLU A 24 1.62 -10.16 -12.64
CA GLU A 24 1.63 -11.57 -12.26
C GLU A 24 2.66 -12.35 -13.08
N GLU A 25 3.37 -13.24 -12.40
CA GLU A 25 4.27 -14.23 -13.00
C GLU A 25 4.35 -15.48 -12.13
N SER A 26 4.10 -16.65 -12.73
CA SER A 26 4.18 -17.97 -12.08
C SER A 26 3.36 -18.07 -10.78
N GLY A 27 2.16 -17.50 -10.76
CA GLY A 27 1.26 -17.54 -9.61
C GLY A 27 1.60 -16.57 -8.48
N LYS A 28 2.64 -15.74 -8.65
CA LYS A 28 3.04 -14.69 -7.70
C LYS A 28 2.80 -13.32 -8.31
N VAL A 29 2.67 -12.31 -7.46
CA VAL A 29 2.55 -10.91 -7.88
C VAL A 29 3.85 -10.20 -7.57
N TYR A 30 4.40 -9.57 -8.59
CA TYR A 30 5.61 -8.76 -8.52
C TYR A 30 5.27 -7.28 -8.70
N MET A 31 6.17 -6.43 -8.24
CA MET A 31 6.17 -5.00 -8.53
C MET A 31 7.56 -4.59 -9.02
N THR A 32 7.62 -4.08 -10.25
CA THR A 32 8.82 -3.40 -10.76
C THR A 32 8.65 -1.89 -10.61
N LYS A 33 9.73 -1.19 -10.27
CA LYS A 33 9.80 0.27 -10.14
C LYS A 33 11.20 0.74 -10.54
N THR A 34 11.26 1.85 -11.28
CA THR A 34 12.54 2.40 -11.77
C THR A 34 12.75 3.80 -11.22
N CYS A 35 13.81 3.96 -10.45
CA CYS A 35 14.28 5.26 -9.98
C CYS A 35 15.33 5.79 -10.96
N PRO A 36 15.22 7.04 -11.45
CA PRO A 36 16.21 7.64 -12.34
C PRO A 36 17.64 7.66 -11.77
N GLU A 37 17.77 7.72 -10.44
CA GLU A 37 19.06 7.81 -9.74
C GLU A 37 19.59 6.44 -9.26
N HIS A 38 18.69 5.54 -8.86
CA HIS A 38 19.05 4.30 -8.16
C HIS A 38 18.74 3.02 -8.94
N GLY A 39 18.23 3.15 -10.17
CA GLY A 39 17.98 2.02 -11.07
C GLY A 39 16.63 1.32 -10.86
N GLU A 40 16.53 0.12 -11.41
CA GLU A 40 15.34 -0.73 -11.35
C GLU A 40 15.34 -1.61 -10.09
N PHE A 41 14.17 -1.74 -9.49
CA PHE A 41 13.90 -2.66 -8.39
C PHE A 41 12.73 -3.55 -8.79
N ASN A 42 12.90 -4.86 -8.66
CA ASN A 42 11.82 -5.82 -8.84
C ASN A 42 11.68 -6.68 -7.60
N GLU A 43 10.49 -6.70 -7.02
CA GLU A 43 10.23 -7.35 -5.73
C GLU A 43 8.93 -8.15 -5.75
N ILE A 44 8.89 -9.23 -4.96
CA ILE A 44 7.63 -9.96 -4.72
C ILE A 44 6.73 -9.05 -3.90
N TYR A 45 5.57 -8.73 -4.47
CA TYR A 45 4.54 -7.95 -3.80
C TYR A 45 3.57 -8.87 -3.04
N TRP A 46 3.12 -9.97 -3.65
CA TRP A 46 2.30 -11.01 -3.03
C TRP A 46 2.76 -12.39 -3.50
N ASP A 47 2.85 -13.35 -2.57
CA ASP A 47 3.32 -14.71 -2.91
C ASP A 47 2.25 -15.57 -3.60
N SER A 48 0.99 -15.13 -3.61
CA SER A 48 -0.13 -15.80 -4.27
C SER A 48 -1.01 -14.81 -5.03
N TYR A 49 -1.12 -15.02 -6.34
CA TYR A 49 -2.01 -14.26 -7.21
C TYR A 49 -3.49 -14.48 -6.86
N SER A 50 -3.88 -15.70 -6.49
CA SER A 50 -5.27 -16.00 -6.13
C SER A 50 -5.70 -15.27 -4.86
N GLU A 51 -4.83 -15.20 -3.85
CA GLU A 51 -5.10 -14.40 -2.66
C GLU A 51 -5.09 -12.90 -2.99
N TYR A 52 -4.14 -12.41 -3.79
CA TYR A 52 -4.14 -11.02 -4.24
C TYR A 52 -5.48 -10.62 -4.90
N GLU A 53 -6.00 -11.45 -5.80
CA GLU A 53 -7.31 -11.22 -6.43
C GLU A 53 -8.48 -11.31 -5.43
N ARG A 54 -8.43 -12.25 -4.49
CA ARG A 54 -9.43 -12.37 -3.42
C ARG A 54 -9.49 -11.09 -2.59
N PHE A 55 -8.34 -10.58 -2.16
CA PHE A 55 -8.25 -9.38 -1.32
C PHE A 55 -8.57 -8.10 -2.08
N ALA A 56 -8.26 -8.03 -3.38
CA ALA A 56 -8.56 -6.86 -4.22
C ALA A 56 -10.07 -6.54 -4.33
N LYS A 57 -10.95 -7.49 -4.00
CA LYS A 57 -12.41 -7.32 -3.98
C LYS A 57 -12.91 -6.48 -2.79
N TYR A 58 -12.17 -6.45 -1.69
CA TYR A 58 -12.53 -5.65 -0.52
C TYR A 58 -12.06 -4.21 -0.73
N LYS A 59 -12.97 -3.32 -1.11
CA LYS A 59 -12.70 -1.88 -1.27
C LYS A 59 -13.62 -1.08 -0.37
N ASN A 60 -13.06 -0.40 0.63
CA ASN A 60 -13.76 0.66 1.36
C ASN A 60 -13.29 2.02 0.81
N TYR A 61 -14.22 2.97 0.70
CA TYR A 61 -13.95 4.31 0.18
C TYR A 61 -14.06 5.31 1.32
N PHE A 62 -12.99 6.07 1.56
CA PHE A 62 -12.98 7.15 2.55
C PHE A 62 -12.39 8.43 1.97
N SER A 63 -13.11 9.54 2.12
CA SER A 63 -12.72 10.96 1.92
C SER A 63 -11.96 11.36 0.63
N THR A 64 -11.50 12.61 0.55
CA THR A 64 -10.80 13.24 -0.58
C THR A 64 -9.28 13.38 -0.31
N GLN A 65 -8.47 13.63 -1.34
CA GLN A 65 -7.00 13.75 -1.24
C GLN A 65 -6.53 15.02 -1.98
N GLU A 66 -5.59 15.79 -1.42
CA GLU A 66 -5.11 17.08 -1.98
C GLU A 66 -3.69 16.98 -2.57
N SER A 67 -2.72 16.55 -1.76
CA SER A 67 -1.30 16.34 -2.11
C SER A 67 -0.97 14.90 -2.54
N GLY A 68 -1.89 13.95 -2.29
CA GLY A 68 -1.76 12.55 -2.71
C GLY A 68 -0.83 11.70 -1.83
N CYS A 69 -0.86 10.37 -2.01
CA CYS A 69 0.05 9.45 -1.29
C CYS A 69 1.52 9.69 -1.70
N PRO A 70 2.51 9.73 -0.78
CA PRO A 70 2.41 9.48 0.66
C PRO A 70 2.18 10.73 1.53
N TYR A 71 2.06 11.91 0.93
CA TYR A 71 2.00 13.19 1.65
C TYR A 71 0.69 13.41 2.40
N ASP A 72 -0.41 12.80 1.92
CA ASP A 72 -1.71 12.76 2.61
C ASP A 72 -2.02 11.34 3.14
N CYS A 73 -1.05 10.68 3.77
CA CYS A 73 -1.28 9.32 4.29
C CYS A 73 -2.23 9.36 5.51
N GLY A 74 -3.41 8.78 5.36
CA GLY A 74 -4.52 8.73 6.34
C GLY A 74 -5.71 7.97 5.75
N LEU A 75 -6.95 8.19 6.24
CA LEU A 75 -8.21 7.63 5.69
C LEU A 75 -8.61 8.28 4.35
N CYS A 76 -7.69 8.32 3.41
CA CYS A 76 -7.86 8.86 2.06
C CYS A 76 -8.48 7.80 1.11
N PRO A 77 -8.92 8.16 -0.11
CA PRO A 77 -9.65 7.22 -0.97
C PRO A 77 -8.75 6.09 -1.53
N ASN A 78 -7.43 6.25 -1.41
CA ASN A 78 -6.46 5.20 -1.70
C ASN A 78 -6.19 4.27 -0.49
N HIS A 79 -6.58 4.66 0.72
CA HIS A 79 -6.46 3.87 1.96
C HIS A 79 -7.70 2.98 2.13
N ARG A 80 -7.72 1.87 1.38
CA ARG A 80 -8.89 0.97 1.28
C ARG A 80 -9.03 0.00 2.46
N SER A 81 -7.96 -0.21 3.22
CA SER A 81 -8.01 -0.97 4.46
C SER A 81 -8.69 -0.15 5.55
N THR A 82 -9.56 -0.77 6.33
CA THR A 82 -9.97 -0.22 7.64
C THR A 82 -8.84 -0.45 8.65
N THR A 83 -9.06 -0.10 9.91
CA THR A 83 -8.15 -0.50 11.00
C THR A 83 -7.97 -2.02 10.97
N MET A 84 -6.81 -2.49 10.52
CA MET A 84 -6.44 -3.92 10.46
C MET A 84 -5.97 -4.42 11.84
N ILE A 85 -5.25 -3.56 12.57
CA ILE A 85 -4.77 -3.81 13.92
C ILE A 85 -4.95 -2.50 14.70
N GLY A 86 -5.72 -2.56 15.79
CA GLY A 86 -5.83 -1.47 16.75
C GLY A 86 -4.89 -1.75 17.93
N ILE A 87 -3.96 -0.84 18.19
CA ILE A 87 -3.09 -0.91 19.38
C ILE A 87 -3.53 0.22 20.30
N ILE A 88 -3.92 -0.14 21.53
CA ILE A 88 -4.31 0.82 22.56
C ILE A 88 -3.38 0.63 23.74
N ASP A 89 -2.51 1.60 23.99
CA ASP A 89 -1.65 1.59 25.16
C ASP A 89 -2.40 2.17 26.36
N VAL A 90 -2.77 1.28 27.28
CA VAL A 90 -3.42 1.67 28.54
C VAL A 90 -2.34 1.90 29.59
N THR A 91 -2.25 3.15 30.07
CA THR A 91 -1.35 3.55 31.16
C THR A 91 -2.16 4.00 32.37
N ASN A 92 -1.50 4.27 33.51
CA ASN A 92 -2.14 4.84 34.71
C ASN A 92 -2.78 6.23 34.49
N ARG A 93 -2.57 6.87 33.33
CA ARG A 93 -3.27 8.10 32.93
C ARG A 93 -4.66 7.85 32.33
N CYS A 94 -4.95 6.61 31.94
CA CYS A 94 -6.26 6.23 31.41
C CYS A 94 -7.29 6.17 32.55
N ASN A 95 -8.43 6.85 32.38
CA ASN A 95 -9.51 6.85 33.37
C ASN A 95 -10.59 5.79 33.09
N LEU A 96 -10.42 4.96 32.05
CA LEU A 96 -11.33 3.88 31.61
C LEU A 96 -12.80 4.31 31.42
N ARG A 97 -13.06 5.58 31.08
CA ARG A 97 -14.41 6.12 30.84
C ARG A 97 -14.64 6.51 29.38
N CYS A 98 -14.20 5.67 28.45
CA CYS A 98 -14.52 5.85 27.04
C CYS A 98 -16.05 5.71 26.82
N PRO A 99 -16.69 6.57 26.00
CA PRO A 99 -18.11 6.49 25.68
C PRO A 99 -18.48 5.26 24.85
#